data_AF-A0A946VAM5-F1
#
_entry.id   AF-A0A946VAM5-F1
#
_cell.length_a   1.000
_cell.length_b   1.000
_cell.length_c   1.000
_cell.angle_alpha   90.00
_cell.angle_beta   90.00
_cell.angle_gamma   90.00
#
_symmetry.space_group_name_H-M   'P 1'
#
loop_
_entity.id
_entity.type
_entity.pdbx_description
1 polymer ?
#
loop_
_entity_poly.entity_id
_entity_poly.type
_entity_poly.pdbx_seq_one_letter_code
_entity_poly.pdbx_strand_id
1 'polypeptide(L)' 'MEVSAKLTFIRIAPQKARLVANQVRGQKVGHALEILKFSPKKGAELIKKVLESAIANAEHN' A
#
# COMPACT_ATOMS: atom_id res chain seq x y z
N MET A 1 2.92 18.82 0.86
CA MET A 1 4.12 18.02 0.59
C MET A 1 3.66 16.65 0.14
N GLU A 2 4.03 16.25 -1.07
CA GLU A 2 3.66 14.93 -1.59
C GLU A 2 4.89 14.02 -1.55
N VAL A 3 4.71 12.82 -1.01
CA VAL A 3 5.76 11.80 -0.91
C VAL A 3 5.26 10.52 -1.54
N SER A 4 6.14 9.79 -2.22
CA SER A 4 5.80 8.55 -2.88
C SER A 4 6.85 7.47 -2.63
N ALA A 5 6.41 6.21 -2.68
CA ALA A 5 7.26 5.03 -2.71
C ALA A 5 6.82 4.12 -3.85
N LYS A 6 7.77 3.39 -4.46
CA LYS A 6 7.51 2.51 -5.60
C LYS A 6 8.14 1.14 -5.36
N LEU A 7 7.39 0.09 -5.69
CA LEU A 7 7.85 -1.29 -5.69
C LEU A 7 7.65 -1.89 -7.08
N THR A 8 8.75 -2.25 -7.74
CA THR A 8 8.77 -2.78 -9.11
C THR A 8 9.05 -4.30 -9.11
N PHE A 9 8.80 -4.95 -10.26
CA PHE A 9 9.11 -6.37 -10.51
C PHE A 9 8.44 -7.38 -9.55
N ILE A 10 7.26 -7.04 -9.04
CA ILE A 10 6.46 -7.92 -8.18
C ILE A 10 5.76 -9.03 -8.95
N ARG A 11 5.85 -10.26 -8.44
CA ARG A 11 5.19 -11.46 -9.01
C ARG A 11 3.72 -11.55 -8.59
N ILE A 12 2.91 -10.60 -9.07
CA ILE A 12 1.45 -10.60 -8.95
C ILE A 12 0.82 -9.98 -10.20
N ALA A 13 -0.32 -10.53 -10.64
CA ALA A 13 -1.07 -9.96 -11.74
C ALA A 13 -1.54 -8.53 -11.37
N PRO A 14 -1.38 -7.53 -12.26
CA PRO A 14 -1.75 -6.14 -11.98
C PRO A 14 -3.20 -5.98 -11.51
N GLN A 15 -4.12 -6.75 -12.08
CA GLN A 15 -5.54 -6.72 -11.72
C GLN A 15 -5.77 -7.09 -10.24
N LYS A 16 -5.07 -8.12 -9.73
CA LYS A 16 -5.20 -8.56 -8.33
C LYS A 16 -4.68 -7.50 -7.35
N ALA A 17 -3.60 -6.80 -7.71
CA ALA A 17 -3.06 -5.71 -6.92
C ALA A 17 -3.99 -4.48 -6.92
N ARG A 18 -4.54 -4.11 -8.10
CA ARG A 18 -5.45 -2.96 -8.25
C ARG A 18 -6.71 -3.08 -7.38
N LEU A 19 -7.27 -4.28 -7.23
CA LEU A 19 -8.43 -4.50 -6.38
C LEU A 19 -8.17 -4.04 -4.94
N VAL A 20 -7.00 -4.39 -4.39
CA VAL A 20 -6.62 -4.01 -3.03
C VAL A 20 -6.21 -2.53 -2.96
N ALA A 21 -5.49 -2.02 -3.97
CA ALA A 21 -5.12 -0.61 -4.02
C ALA A 21 -6.34 0.32 -4.06
N ASN A 22 -7.41 -0.10 -4.74
CA ASN A 22 -8.66 0.66 -4.78
C ASN A 22 -9.37 0.70 -3.42
N GLN A 23 -9.22 -0.31 -2.56
CA GLN A 23 -9.84 -0.32 -1.22
C GLN A 23 -9.26 0.75 -0.28
N VAL A 24 -7.98 1.09 -0.46
CA VAL A 24 -7.25 2.02 0.41
C VAL A 24 -7.06 3.41 -0.19
N ARG A 25 -7.48 3.62 -1.44
CA ARG A 25 -7.35 4.93 -2.11
C ARG A 25 -8.20 5.98 -1.40
N GLY A 26 -7.59 7.13 -1.08
CA GLY A 26 -8.27 8.24 -0.42
C GLY A 26 -8.58 8.01 1.07
N GLN A 27 -8.20 6.86 1.62
CA GLN A 27 -8.37 6.57 3.03
C GLN A 27 -7.27 7.24 3.86
N LYS A 28 -7.58 7.54 5.13
CA LYS A 28 -6.56 7.94 6.11
C LYS A 28 -5.58 6.79 6.32
N VAL A 29 -4.30 7.14 6.52
CA VAL A 29 -3.19 6.17 6.63
C VAL A 29 -3.45 5.09 7.67
N GLY A 30 -3.89 5.44 8.88
CA GLY A 30 -4.18 4.46 9.93
C GLY A 30 -5.26 3.45 9.52
N HIS A 31 -6.35 3.93 8.91
CA HIS A 31 -7.41 3.04 8.44
C HIS A 31 -6.97 2.17 7.25
N ALA A 32 -6.18 2.72 6.33
CA ALA A 32 -5.59 1.95 5.24
C ALA A 32 -4.70 0.82 5.77
N LEU A 33 -3.90 1.07 6.81
CA LEU A 33 -3.06 0.05 7.44
C LEU A 33 -3.88 -1.06 8.09
N GLU A 34 -5.00 -0.73 8.73
CA GLU A 34 -5.92 -1.73 9.30
C GLU A 34 -6.54 -2.62 8.21
N ILE A 35 -7.09 -2.02 7.15
CA ILE A 35 -7.65 -2.76 6.02
C ILE A 35 -6.61 -3.73 5.44
N LEU A 36 -5.38 -3.25 5.22
CA LEU A 36 -4.32 -4.06 4.63
C LEU A 36 -3.82 -5.15 5.59
N LYS A 37 -3.82 -4.90 6.90
CA LYS A 37 -3.38 -5.86 7.93
C LYS A 37 -4.32 -7.06 8.02
N PHE A 38 -5.62 -6.87 7.88
CA PHE A 38 -6.62 -7.93 8.03
C PHE A 38 -7.12 -8.51 6.70
N SER A 39 -6.65 -7.99 5.57
CA SER A 39 -7.04 -8.52 4.26
C SER A 39 -6.35 -9.85 3.94
N PRO A 40 -7.08 -10.91 3.58
CA PRO A 40 -6.50 -12.21 3.24
C PRO A 40 -5.87 -12.24 1.83
N LYS A 41 -5.84 -11.12 1.11
CA LYS A 41 -5.33 -11.05 -0.25
C LYS A 41 -3.82 -10.84 -0.24
N LYS A 42 -3.07 -11.64 -1.01
CA LYS A 42 -1.61 -11.45 -1.22
C LYS A 42 -1.21 -10.01 -1.61
N GLY A 43 -2.07 -9.32 -2.36
CA GLY A 43 -1.83 -7.92 -2.75
C GLY A 43 -1.78 -6.95 -1.56
N ALA A 44 -2.44 -7.28 -0.44
CA ALA A 44 -2.48 -6.44 0.75
C ALA A 44 -1.12 -6.34 1.43
N GLU A 45 -0.41 -7.46 1.58
CA GLU A 45 0.94 -7.47 2.13
C GLU A 45 1.91 -6.60 1.30
N LEU A 46 1.84 -6.72 -0.04
CA LEU A 46 2.67 -5.95 -0.94
C LEU A 46 2.38 -4.44 -0.85
N ILE A 47 1.10 -4.06 -0.84
CA ILE A 47 0.69 -2.66 -0.76
C ILE A 47 1.00 -2.07 0.61
N LYS A 48 0.83 -2.86 1.68
CA LYS A 48 1.18 -2.45 3.05
C LYS A 48 2.65 -2.06 3.14
N LYS A 49 3.54 -2.90 2.61
CA LYS A 49 4.98 -2.63 2.61
C LYS A 49 5.35 -1.32 1.88
N VAL A 50 4.68 -1.03 0.76
CA VAL A 50 4.89 0.22 0.01
C VAL A 50 4.34 1.42 0.77
N LEU A 51 3.18 1.28 1.40
CA LEU A 51 2.58 2.33 2.21
C LEU A 51 3.47 2.67 3.41
N GLU A 52 3.98 1.67 4.13
CA GLU A 52 4.94 1.85 5.23
C GLU A 52 6.21 2.57 4.78
N SER A 53 6.76 2.22 3.61
CA SER A 53 7.91 2.92 3.03
C SER A 53 7.59 4.39 2.68
N ALA A 54 6.38 4.68 2.18
CA ALA A 54 5.98 6.06 1.88
C ALA A 54 5.81 6.90 3.16
N ILE A 55 5.30 6.30 4.24
CA ILE A 55 5.19 6.95 5.56
C ILE A 55 6.59 7.30 6.08
N ALA A 56 7.51 6.34 6.07
CA ALA A 56 8.89 6.58 6.51
C ALA A 56 9.55 7.70 5.67
N ASN A 57 9.34 7.71 4.35
CA ASN A 57 9.86 8.78 3.50
C ASN A 57 9.30 10.16 3.86
N ALA A 58 8.05 10.23 4.32
CA ALA A 58 7.40 11.48 4.72
C ALA A 58 7.78 11.96 6.12
N GLU A 59 8.25 11.06 6.98
CA GLU A 59 8.80 11.41 8.30
C GLU A 59 10.27 11.88 8.20
N HIS A 60 11.03 11.33 7.26
CA HIS A 60 12.47 11.58 7.15
C HIS A 60 12.89 12.63 6.11
N ASN A 61 12.05 12.94 5.11
CA ASN A 61 12.33 13.96 4.08
C ASN A 61 11.24 15.01 4.03
#